data_AF-A0A367EHZ2-F1
#
_entry.id   AF-A0A367EHZ2-F1
#
_cell.length_a   1.000
_cell.length_b   1.000
_cell.length_c   1.000
_cell.angle_alpha   90.00
_cell.angle_beta   90.00
_cell.angle_gamma   90.00
#
_symmetry.space_group_name_H-M   'P 1'
#
loop_
_entity.id
_entity.type
_entity.pdbx_description
1 polymer ?
#
loop_
_entity_poly.entity_id
_entity_poly.type
_entity_poly.pdbx_seq_one_letter_code
_entity_poly.pdbx_strand_id
1 'polypeptide(L)'
;MPTLVVPTGRTVRINLTSLDVIHSLWVPALRYKMDAFPDHTNSFTFTVDKEGRWIGRCAEFCGDRHHAMEFWLKAVSPEEYDDWVSQHQQDGPTGGAAA
;
A
#
# COMPACT_ATOMS: atom_id res chain seq x y z
N MET A 1 0.30 7.39 11.38
CA MET A 1 0.86 6.95 10.09
C MET A 1 0.04 5.78 9.58
N PRO A 2 -0.54 5.86 8.37
CA PRO A 2 -1.31 4.77 7.77
C PRO A 2 -0.49 3.47 7.70
N THR A 3 -1.15 2.32 7.73
CA THR A 3 -0.49 1.01 7.65
C THR A 3 -1.18 0.15 6.59
N LEU A 4 -0.40 -0.30 5.61
CA LEU A 4 -0.74 -1.36 4.67
C LEU A 4 -0.35 -2.70 5.31
N VAL A 5 -1.34 -3.50 5.70
CA VAL A 5 -1.12 -4.84 6.26
C VAL A 5 -1.19 -5.87 5.13
N VAL A 6 -0.25 -6.81 5.09
CA VAL A 6 -0.20 -7.89 4.11
C VAL A 6 0.13 -9.24 4.76
N PRO A 7 -0.37 -10.36 4.25
CA PRO A 7 0.02 -11.68 4.73
C PRO A 7 1.39 -12.10 4.19
N THR A 8 2.18 -12.79 5.01
CA THR A 8 3.42 -13.43 4.56
C THR A 8 3.13 -14.65 3.68
N GLY A 9 4.07 -14.96 2.77
CA GLY A 9 4.02 -16.15 1.92
C GLY A 9 2.87 -16.20 0.90
N ARG A 10 2.06 -15.14 0.78
CA ARG A 10 1.01 -15.00 -0.25
C ARG A 10 1.38 -13.86 -1.20
N THR A 11 1.12 -14.07 -2.49
CA THR A 11 1.26 -13.03 -3.50
C THR A 11 0.15 -12.00 -3.35
N VAL A 12 0.52 -10.75 -3.11
CA VAL A 12 -0.38 -9.61 -3.04
C VAL A 12 -0.35 -8.86 -4.36
N ARG A 13 -1.53 -8.57 -4.93
CA ARG A 13 -1.67 -7.65 -6.07
C ARG A 13 -2.11 -6.29 -5.56
N ILE A 14 -1.39 -5.25 -5.94
CA ILE A 14 -1.78 -3.86 -5.71
C ILE A 14 -2.22 -3.28 -7.05
N ASN A 15 -3.43 -2.71 -7.06
CA ASN A 15 -3.89 -1.81 -8.10
C ASN A 15 -3.73 -0.39 -7.55
N LEU A 16 -2.91 0.42 -8.19
CA LEU A 16 -2.46 1.72 -7.70
C LEU A 16 -2.89 2.81 -8.69
N THR A 17 -3.60 3.80 -8.18
CA THR A 17 -4.02 5.00 -8.91
C THR A 17 -3.88 6.21 -7.97
N SER A 18 -3.97 7.41 -8.54
CA SER A 18 -4.05 8.66 -7.77
C SER A 18 -5.41 9.32 -7.95
N LEU A 19 -5.80 10.19 -7.02
CA LEU A 19 -7.02 11.00 -7.10
C LEU A 19 -6.74 12.44 -7.55
N ASP A 20 -5.50 12.90 -7.49
CA ASP A 20 -5.13 14.31 -7.70
C ASP A 20 -3.94 14.49 -8.66
N VAL A 21 -2.72 14.26 -8.19
CA VAL A 21 -1.46 14.43 -8.93
C VAL A 21 -0.68 13.12 -8.93
N ILE A 22 0.48 13.07 -9.59
CA ILE A 22 1.31 11.87 -9.57
C ILE A 22 1.90 11.67 -8.16
N HIS A 23 1.81 10.45 -7.64
CA HIS A 23 2.49 10.01 -6.43
C HIS A 23 3.34 8.77 -6.74
N SER A 24 4.04 8.23 -5.74
CA SER A 24 4.75 6.96 -5.91
C SER A 24 4.73 6.14 -4.63
N LEU A 25 4.24 4.90 -4.71
CA LEU A 25 4.34 3.94 -3.60
C LEU A 25 5.73 3.35 -3.61
N TRP A 26 6.54 3.67 -2.60
CA TRP A 26 7.90 3.16 -2.48
C TRP A 26 8.18 2.56 -1.10
N VAL A 27 8.65 1.32 -1.05
CA VAL A 27 9.12 0.65 0.16
C VAL A 27 10.59 0.25 -0.04
N PRO A 28 11.56 1.10 0.36
CA PRO A 28 12.98 0.92 0.02
C PRO A 28 13.55 -0.43 0.45
N ALA A 29 13.22 -0.89 1.66
CA ALA A 29 13.71 -2.13 2.23
C ALA A 29 13.28 -3.37 1.44
N LEU A 30 12.15 -3.27 0.72
CA LEU A 30 11.61 -4.36 -0.12
C LEU A 30 11.90 -4.13 -1.62
N ARG A 31 12.56 -3.02 -1.98
CA ARG A 31 12.88 -2.64 -3.37
C ARG A 31 11.67 -2.55 -4.30
N TYR A 32 10.47 -2.33 -3.75
CA TYR A 32 9.26 -2.08 -4.52
C TYR A 32 9.02 -0.59 -4.68
N LYS A 33 8.91 -0.13 -5.92
CA LYS A 33 8.50 1.23 -6.30
C LYS A 33 7.49 1.12 -7.45
N MET A 34 6.36 1.82 -7.35
CA MET A 34 5.44 2.01 -8.46
C MET A 34 4.79 3.38 -8.38
N ASP A 35 4.72 4.08 -9.50
CA ASP A 35 4.10 5.39 -9.58
C ASP A 35 2.57 5.27 -9.70
N ALA A 36 1.86 6.22 -9.08
CA ALA A 36 0.41 6.31 -9.04
C ALA A 36 -0.03 7.50 -9.89
N PHE A 37 -0.77 7.25 -10.96
CA PHE A 37 -1.22 8.29 -11.89
C PHE A 37 -2.72 8.56 -11.73
N PRO A 38 -3.19 9.80 -11.94
CA PRO A 38 -4.62 10.11 -11.87
C PRO A 38 -5.47 9.46 -12.98
N ASP A 39 -4.88 9.21 -14.14
CA ASP A 39 -5.59 8.86 -15.38
C ASP A 39 -5.47 7.38 -15.77
N HIS A 40 -4.69 6.59 -15.04
CA HIS A 40 -4.59 5.15 -15.26
C HIS A 40 -4.21 4.40 -13.98
N THR A 41 -4.62 3.14 -13.92
CA THR A 41 -4.31 2.25 -12.80
C THR A 41 -3.10 1.39 -13.15
N ASN A 42 -2.01 1.55 -12.42
CA ASN A 42 -0.89 0.61 -12.45
C ASN A 42 -1.21 -0.61 -11.60
N SER A 43 -0.69 -1.76 -11.99
CA SER A 43 -0.82 -3.01 -11.23
C SER A 43 0.54 -3.66 -11.06
N PHE A 44 0.82 -4.14 -9.85
CA PHE A 44 2.00 -4.97 -9.59
C PHE A 44 1.70 -6.02 -8.54
N THR A 45 2.50 -7.07 -8.52
CA THR A 45 2.44 -8.12 -7.51
C THR A 45 3.74 -8.18 -6.73
N PHE A 46 3.62 -8.52 -5.44
CA PHE A 46 4.76 -8.81 -4.60
C PHE A 46 4.42 -9.85 -3.55
N THR A 47 5.45 -10.52 -3.03
CA THR A 47 5.34 -11.48 -1.94
C THR A 47 6.35 -11.09 -0.88
N VAL A 48 5.93 -11.11 0.38
CA VAL A 48 6.82 -10.88 1.52
C VAL A 48 6.96 -12.18 2.29
N ASP A 49 8.17 -12.72 2.37
CA ASP A 49 8.39 -14.06 2.94
C ASP A 49 8.53 -14.05 4.46
N LYS A 50 8.84 -12.90 5.06
CA LYS A 50 9.11 -12.76 6.49
C LYS A 50 8.18 -11.75 7.12
N GLU A 51 7.73 -12.04 8.34
CA GLU A 51 7.01 -11.05 9.13
C GLU A 51 7.91 -9.87 9.45
N GLY A 52 7.31 -8.68 9.53
CA GLY A 52 8.08 -7.47 9.77
C GLY A 52 7.30 -6.21 9.45
N ARG A 53 7.99 -5.08 9.64
CA ARG A 53 7.43 -3.76 9.38
C ARG A 53 8.49 -2.87 8.74
N TRP A 54 8.13 -2.24 7.63
CA TRP A 54 9.01 -1.36 6.87
C TRP A 54 8.33 -0.02 6.60
N ILE A 55 9.13 1.05 6.56
CA ILE A 55 8.65 2.37 6.18
C ILE A 55 8.49 2.40 4.66
N GLY A 56 7.29 2.73 4.22
CA GLY A 56 7.00 3.19 2.87
C GLY A 56 6.89 4.71 2.82
N ARG A 57 7.15 5.29 1.65
CA ARG A 57 7.16 6.75 1.43
C ARG A 57 6.61 7.08 0.05
N CYS A 58 6.11 8.30 -0.12
CA CYS A 58 5.94 8.88 -1.46
C CYS A 58 7.33 9.17 -2.05
N ALA A 59 7.60 8.69 -3.26
CA ALA A 59 8.88 8.87 -3.96
C ALA A 59 8.80 9.76 -5.21
N GLU A 60 7.67 10.44 -5.41
CA GLU A 60 7.44 11.42 -6.48
C GLU A 60 6.95 12.72 -5.86
N PHE A 61 7.56 13.86 -6.21
CA PHE A 61 7.20 15.14 -5.60
C PHE A 61 5.75 15.49 -5.93
N CYS A 62 4.91 15.59 -4.90
CA CYS A 62 3.46 15.72 -5.02
C CYS A 62 2.89 16.93 -4.27
N GLY A 63 3.72 17.96 -4.02
CA GLY A 63 3.34 19.21 -3.37
C GLY A 63 3.91 19.41 -1.97
N ASP A 64 3.45 20.47 -1.28
CA ASP A 64 4.07 21.01 -0.05
C ASP A 64 4.20 19.97 1.09
N ARG A 65 3.22 19.07 1.20
CA ARG A 65 3.21 18.02 2.25
C ARG A 65 3.78 16.68 1.79
N HIS A 66 4.47 16.64 0.65
CA HIS A 66 5.12 15.44 0.11
C HIS A 66 5.99 14.72 1.15
N HIS A 67 6.78 15.48 1.91
CA HIS A 67 7.67 14.94 2.95
C HIS A 67 6.95 14.18 4.08
N ALA A 68 5.65 14.44 4.29
CA ALA A 68 4.86 13.82 5.34
C ALA A 68 4.12 12.56 4.87
N MET A 69 4.27 12.17 3.60
CA MET A 69 3.63 11.00 3.01
C MET A 69 4.44 9.74 3.30
N GLU A 70 4.48 9.37 4.57
CA GLU A 70 5.05 8.12 5.04
C GLU A 70 3.90 7.17 5.44
N PHE A 71 4.13 5.87 5.25
CA PHE A 71 3.23 4.81 5.69
C PHE A 71 4.02 3.60 6.18
N TRP A 72 3.36 2.68 6.85
CA TRP A 72 3.95 1.39 7.21
C TRP A 72 3.47 0.31 6.27
N LEU A 73 4.38 -0.56 5.82
CA LEU A 73 4.03 -1.88 5.32
C LEU A 73 4.28 -2.87 6.45
N LYS A 74 3.24 -3.55 6.95
CA LYS A 74 3.33 -4.58 7.98
C LYS A 74 3.02 -5.93 7.36
N ALA A 75 4.00 -6.83 7.31
CA ALA A 75 3.76 -8.22 6.94
C ALA A 75 3.53 -9.04 8.21
N VAL A 76 2.43 -9.78 8.25
CA VAL A 76 1.98 -10.59 9.39
C VAL A 76 1.72 -12.02 8.95
N SER A 77 1.55 -12.94 9.90
CA SER A 77 1.15 -14.32 9.57
C SER A 77 -0.19 -14.33 8.81
N PRO A 78 -0.46 -15.36 7.99
CA PRO A 78 -1.77 -15.47 7.34
C PRO A 78 -2.95 -15.49 8.32
N GLU A 79 -2.77 -16.10 9.50
CA GLU A 79 -3.78 -16.13 10.57
C GLU A 79 -4.04 -14.74 11.14
N GLU A 80 -2.98 -13.98 11.47
CA GLU A 80 -3.11 -12.60 11.96
C GLU A 80 -3.71 -11.68 10.89
N TYR A 81 -3.42 -11.92 9.61
CA TYR A 81 -4.03 -11.18 8.52
C TYR A 81 -5.54 -11.43 8.43
N ASP A 82 -5.96 -12.69 8.51
CA ASP A 82 -7.38 -13.07 8.44
C ASP A 82 -8.15 -12.47 9.65
N ASP A 83 -7.56 -12.48 10.84
CA ASP A 83 -8.08 -11.78 12.03
C ASP A 83 -8.16 -10.27 11.82
N TRP A 84 -7.09 -9.65 11.29
CA TRP A 84 -7.05 -8.21 11.02
C TRP A 84 -8.14 -7.80 10.04
N VAL A 85 -8.34 -8.56 8.96
CA VAL A 85 -9.40 -8.33 7.99
C VAL A 85 -10.78 -8.40 8.67
N SER A 86 -11.03 -9.43 9.49
CA SER A 86 -12.33 -9.57 10.17
C SER A 86 -12.70 -8.38 11.07
N GLN A 87 -11.69 -7.76 11.70
CA GLN A 87 -11.87 -6.61 12.59
C GLN A 87 -12.09 -5.31 11.81
N HIS A 88 -11.54 -5.19 10.61
CA HIS A 88 -11.53 -3.94 9.82
C HIS A 88 -12.48 -3.96 8.62
N GLN A 89 -13.18 -5.08 8.37
CA GLN A 89 -14.20 -5.19 7.32
C GLN A 89 -15.40 -4.25 7.53
N GLN A 90 -15.61 -3.72 8.74
CA GLN A 90 -16.73 -2.84 9.08
C GLN A 90 -16.41 -1.33 8.93
N ASP A 91 -15.13 -0.97 8.78
CA ASP A 91 -14.65 0.42 8.85
C ASP A 91 -14.11 0.98 7.51
N GLY A 92 -14.32 0.29 6.39
CA GLY A 92 -13.77 0.70 5.09
C GLY A 92 -14.52 1.88 4.46
N PRO A 93 -13.85 2.99 4.08
CA PRO A 93 -14.41 3.86 3.06
C PRO A 93 -14.45 3.06 1.76
N THR A 94 -15.63 2.99 1.14
CA THR A 94 -15.84 2.47 -0.20
C THR A 94 -14.93 3.28 -1.14
N GLY A 95 -13.75 2.74 -1.45
CA GLY A 95 -12.93 3.24 -2.54
C GLY A 95 -13.81 3.24 -3.78
N GLY A 96 -14.12 4.44 -4.27
CA GLY A 96 -15.12 4.69 -5.29
C GLY A 96 -15.00 3.71 -6.45
N ALA A 97 -16.14 3.15 -6.83
CA ALA A 97 -16.29 2.37 -8.03
C ALA A 97 -15.65 3.10 -9.21
N ALA A 98 -14.72 2.43 -9.89
CA ALA A 98 -14.42 2.77 -11.27
C ALA A 98 -15.71 2.51 -12.06
N ALA A 99 -16.38 3.60 -12.44
CA ALA A 99 -17.41 3.62 -13.47
C ALA A 99 -16.76 3.65 -14.85
#